data_AF-A0AAW2LRM5-F1
#
_entry.id   AF-A0AAW2LRM5-F1
#
_cell.length_a   1.000
_cell.length_b   1.000
_cell.length_c   1.000
_cell.angle_alpha   90.00
_cell.angle_beta   90.00
_cell.angle_gamma   90.00
#
_symmetry.space_group_name_H-M   'P 1'
#
loop_
_entity.id
_entity.type
_entity.pdbx_description
1 polymer ?
#
loop_
_entity_poly.entity_id
_entity_poly.type
_entity_poly.pdbx_seq_one_letter_code
_entity_poly.pdbx_strand_id
1 'polypeptide(L)'
;MGLLELALTQEILEDSGNKGVVTALYEALKRRDVEAIQKILAADLEWWFHGPPSHQFLMRLLTGEQESDFTFVPHSISAFGSTVLAEATPSIAWFTPGL
;
A
#
# COMPACT_ATOMS: atom_id res chain seq x y z
N MET A 1 14.93 0.57 31.60
CA MET A 1 14.58 0.43 30.18
C MET A 1 14.77 -1.02 29.81
N GLY A 2 13.66 -1.75 29.67
CA GLY A 2 13.65 -3.20 29.45
C GLY A 2 13.55 -3.61 27.98
N LEU A 3 13.94 -4.85 27.67
CA LEU A 3 13.86 -5.44 26.32
C LEU A 3 12.45 -5.37 25.69
N LEU A 4 11.41 -5.47 26.51
CA LEU A 4 10.00 -5.35 26.09
C LEU A 4 9.62 -3.92 25.66
N GLU A 5 10.19 -2.90 26.31
CA GLU A 5 9.94 -1.50 25.93
C GLU A 5 10.60 -1.16 24.59
N LEU A 6 11.78 -1.71 24.30
CA LEU A 6 12.45 -1.55 23.00
C LEU A 6 11.65 -2.19 21.87
N ALA A 7 11.22 -3.44 22.04
CA ALA A 7 10.47 -4.16 21.02
C ALA A 7 9.16 -3.44 20.67
N LEU A 8 8.43 -2.97 21.69
CA LEU A 8 7.21 -2.20 21.50
C LEU A 8 7.47 -0.86 20.80
N THR A 9 8.58 -0.19 21.14
CA THR A 9 8.95 1.08 20.50
C THR A 9 9.32 0.89 19.02
N GLN A 10 10.04 -0.17 18.69
CA GLN A 10 10.36 -0.51 17.30
C GLN A 10 9.08 -0.80 16.50
N GLU A 11 8.19 -1.65 17.04
CA GLU A 11 6.92 -2.00 16.39
C GLU A 11 6.06 -0.76 16.10
N ILE A 12 5.93 0.17 17.06
CA ILE A 12 5.18 1.41 16.88
C ILE A 12 5.82 2.32 15.81
N LEU A 13 7.16 2.41 15.80
CA LEU A 13 7.88 3.20 14.82
C LEU A 13 7.71 2.61 13.41
N GLU A 14 7.83 1.30 13.28
CA GLU A 14 7.61 0.55 12.05
C GLU A 14 6.16 0.72 11.56
N ASP A 15 5.17 0.58 12.42
CA ASP A 15 3.75 0.80 12.09
C ASP A 15 3.51 2.21 11.53
N SER A 16 4.07 3.22 12.20
CA SER A 16 3.92 4.62 11.80
C SER A 16 4.62 4.91 10.45
N GLY A 17 5.80 4.33 10.23
CA GLY A 17 6.56 4.45 8.98
C GLY A 17 5.87 3.75 7.82
N ASN A 18 5.47 2.50 8.02
CA ASN A 18 4.81 1.66 7.01
C ASN A 18 3.48 2.25 6.58
N LYS A 19 2.67 2.73 7.54
CA LYS A 19 1.44 3.46 7.25
C LYS A 19 1.70 4.72 6.42
N GLY A 20 2.78 5.45 6.72
CA GLY A 20 3.21 6.63 5.97
C GLY A 20 3.54 6.29 4.50
N VAL A 21 4.30 5.22 4.27
CA VAL A 21 4.65 4.74 2.92
C VAL A 21 3.41 4.40 2.10
N VAL A 22 2.46 3.64 2.68
CA VAL A 22 1.21 3.27 1.97
C VAL A 22 0.32 4.47 1.70
N THR A 23 0.26 5.43 2.64
CA THR A 23 -0.46 6.68 2.43
C THR A 23 0.14 7.46 1.26
N ALA A 24 1.48 7.56 1.21
CA ALA A 24 2.18 8.22 0.12
C ALA A 24 1.95 7.53 -1.23
N LEU A 25 1.89 6.20 -1.26
CA LEU A 25 1.58 5.42 -2.48
C LEU A 25 0.20 5.80 -3.04
N TYR A 26 -0.83 5.81 -2.20
CA TYR A 26 -2.19 6.15 -2.65
C TYR A 26 -2.33 7.61 -3.09
N GLU A 27 -1.65 8.55 -2.43
CA GLU A 27 -1.60 9.94 -2.89
C GLU A 27 -0.85 10.08 -4.23
N ALA A 28 0.25 9.35 -4.43
CA ALA A 28 0.97 9.34 -5.71
C ALA A 28 0.09 8.75 -6.84
N LEU A 29 -0.63 7.66 -6.58
CA LEU A 29 -1.59 7.05 -7.51
C LEU A 29 -2.72 8.00 -7.90
N LYS A 30 -3.27 8.73 -6.92
CA LYS A 30 -4.32 9.74 -7.14
C LYS A 30 -3.82 10.90 -8.02
N ARG A 31 -2.56 11.30 -7.87
CA ARG A 31 -1.92 12.37 -8.66
C ARG A 31 -1.35 11.88 -9.99
N ARG A 32 -1.38 10.57 -10.27
CA ARG A 32 -0.71 9.93 -11.42
C ARG A 32 0.80 10.27 -11.47
N ASP A 33 1.43 10.39 -10.30
CA ASP A 33 2.84 10.76 -10.14
C ASP A 33 3.72 9.51 -10.30
N VAL A 34 4.06 9.18 -11.55
CA VAL A 34 4.79 7.96 -11.91
C VAL A 34 6.16 7.91 -11.23
N GLU A 35 6.87 9.03 -11.13
CA GLU A 35 8.18 9.09 -10.48
C GLU A 35 8.08 8.75 -8.99
N ALA A 36 7.07 9.30 -8.29
CA ALA A 36 6.83 8.98 -6.89
C ALA A 36 6.45 7.51 -6.69
N ILE A 37 5.58 6.96 -7.55
CA ILE A 37 5.17 5.55 -7.48
C ILE A 37 6.39 4.62 -7.63
N GLN A 38 7.26 4.87 -8.61
CA GLN A 38 8.46 4.06 -8.86
C GLN A 38 9.50 4.13 -7.73
N LYS A 39 9.53 5.23 -6.97
CA LYS A 39 10.40 5.35 -5.78
C LYS A 39 9.85 4.59 -4.56
N ILE A 40 8.54 4.39 -4.51
CA ILE A 40 7.86 3.72 -3.38
C ILE A 40 7.80 2.21 -3.60
N LEU A 41 7.54 1.76 -4.83
CA LEU A 41 7.43 0.35 -5.14
C LEU A 41 8.82 -0.28 -5.32
N ALA A 42 9.03 -1.42 -4.65
CA ALA A 42 10.18 -2.27 -4.93
C ALA A 42 10.07 -2.85 -6.36
N ALA A 43 11.22 -3.04 -7.01
CA ALA A 43 11.27 -3.57 -8.38
C ALA A 43 10.72 -5.01 -8.48
N ASP A 44 10.77 -5.74 -7.38
CA ASP A 44 10.34 -7.13 -7.21
C ASP A 44 9.02 -7.26 -6.44
N LEU A 45 8.19 -6.21 -6.44
CA LEU A 45 6.87 -6.23 -5.80
C LEU A 45 6.03 -7.42 -6.27
N GLU A 46 5.70 -8.32 -5.33
CA GLU A 46 4.74 -9.38 -5.57
C GLU A 46 3.31 -8.83 -5.45
N TRP A 47 2.60 -8.77 -6.57
CA TRP A 47 1.20 -8.38 -6.62
C TRP A 47 0.31 -9.61 -6.53
N TRP A 48 -0.64 -9.60 -5.61
CA TRP A 48 -1.68 -10.60 -5.61
C TRP A 48 -3.06 -9.90 -5.59
N PHE A 49 -4.05 -10.49 -6.24
CA PHE A 49 -5.42 -9.96 -6.29
C PHE A 49 -6.40 -11.11 -6.12
N HIS A 50 -7.31 -11.00 -5.16
CA HIS A 50 -8.27 -12.06 -4.81
C HIS A 50 -9.72 -11.76 -5.21
N GLY A 51 -9.94 -10.76 -6.08
CA GLY A 51 -11.26 -10.44 -6.63
C GLY A 51 -11.52 -11.06 -8.01
N PRO A 52 -12.69 -10.80 -8.61
CA PRO A 52 -12.99 -11.21 -9.99
C PRO A 52 -12.00 -10.58 -10.98
N PRO A 53 -11.51 -11.29 -12.02
CA PRO A 53 -10.51 -10.76 -12.96
C PRO A 53 -10.89 -9.43 -13.65
N SER A 54 -12.19 -9.15 -13.77
CA SER A 54 -12.72 -7.88 -14.30
C SER A 54 -12.47 -6.67 -13.39
N HIS A 55 -12.08 -6.87 -12.14
CA HIS A 55 -11.93 -5.82 -11.12
C HIS A 55 -10.46 -5.51 -10.75
N GLN A 56 -9.51 -5.95 -11.58
CA GLN A 56 -8.06 -5.72 -11.38
C GLN A 56 -7.62 -4.29 -11.77
N PHE A 57 -8.37 -3.27 -11.36
CA PHE A 57 -8.17 -1.89 -11.83
C PHE A 57 -6.80 -1.32 -11.44
N LEU A 58 -6.37 -1.52 -10.20
CA LEU A 58 -5.10 -0.99 -9.71
C LEU A 58 -3.90 -1.65 -10.40
N MET A 59 -3.96 -2.96 -10.62
CA MET A 59 -2.92 -3.68 -11.35
C MET A 59 -2.80 -3.14 -12.79
N ARG A 60 -3.92 -3.01 -13.51
CA ARG A 60 -3.94 -2.49 -14.88
C ARG A 60 -3.46 -1.05 -14.99
N LEU A 61 -3.74 -0.24 -13.97
CA LEU A 61 -3.22 1.12 -13.86
C LEU A 61 -1.70 1.13 -13.70
N LEU A 62 -1.15 0.27 -12.84
CA LEU A 62 0.28 0.17 -12.56
C LEU A 62 1.08 -0.41 -13.75
N THR A 63 0.49 -1.35 -14.49
CA THR A 63 1.12 -1.98 -15.68
C THR A 63 0.89 -1.19 -16.97
N GLY A 64 0.00 -0.19 -16.95
CA GLY A 64 -0.40 0.55 -18.14
C GLY A 64 -1.23 -0.29 -19.13
N GLU A 65 -1.75 -1.45 -18.73
CA GLU A 65 -2.59 -2.30 -19.58
C GLU A 65 -3.94 -1.64 -19.94
N GLN A 66 -4.41 -0.72 -19.10
CA GLN A 66 -5.60 0.06 -19.40
C GLN A 66 -5.52 1.44 -18.75
N GLU A 67 -5.80 2.49 -19.53
CA GLU A 67 -6.15 3.79 -18.97
C GLU A 67 -7.47 3.65 -18.22
N SER A 68 -7.44 3.90 -16.92
CA SER A 68 -8.60 3.79 -16.05
C SER A 68 -8.78 5.09 -15.27
N ASP A 69 -10.02 5.56 -15.16
CA ASP A 69 -10.42 6.64 -14.23
C ASP A 69 -10.46 6.16 -12.77
N PHE A 70 -9.99 4.93 -12.55
CA PHE A 70 -9.97 4.31 -11.23
C PHE A 70 -9.13 5.15 -10.27
N THR A 71 -9.77 5.52 -9.16
CA THR A 71 -9.14 6.20 -8.04
C THR A 71 -9.44 5.39 -6.79
N PHE A 72 -8.42 4.76 -6.23
CA PHE A 72 -8.54 4.11 -4.94
C PHE A 72 -8.31 5.13 -3.84
N VAL A 73 -9.33 5.40 -3.04
CA VAL A 73 -9.24 6.28 -1.87
C VAL A 73 -9.51 5.43 -0.63
N PRO A 74 -8.46 5.05 0.13
CA PRO A 74 -8.67 4.30 1.36
C PRO A 74 -9.40 5.17 2.38
N HIS A 75 -10.41 4.60 3.05
CA HIS A 75 -11.06 5.25 4.20
C HIS A 75 -10.43 4.83 5.52
N SER A 76 -9.68 3.71 5.54
CA SER A 76 -8.98 3.17 6.70
C SER A 76 -7.62 2.63 6.28
N ILE A 77 -6.58 2.95 7.05
CA ILE A 77 -5.23 2.40 6.90
C ILE A 77 -4.72 2.02 8.29
N SER A 78 -4.40 0.74 8.46
CA SER A 78 -3.92 0.15 9.71
C SER A 78 -2.64 -0.63 9.44
N ALA A 79 -1.63 -0.46 10.28
CA ALA A 79 -0.37 -1.19 10.21
C ALA A 79 -0.33 -2.28 11.30
N PHE A 80 0.35 -3.37 10.99
CA PHE A 80 0.59 -4.50 11.86
C PHE A 80 2.02 -5.01 11.59
N GLY A 81 2.99 -4.44 12.31
CA GLY A 81 4.41 -4.67 12.06
C GLY A 81 4.78 -4.22 10.64
N SER A 82 5.30 -5.15 9.84
CA SER A 82 5.68 -4.86 8.44
C SER A 82 4.50 -4.79 7.47
N THR A 83 3.28 -5.16 7.88
CA THR A 83 2.13 -5.27 6.97
C THR A 83 1.18 -4.10 7.15
N VAL A 84 0.63 -3.57 6.04
CA VAL A 84 -0.36 -2.49 6.10
C VAL A 84 -1.63 -2.90 5.35
N LEU A 85 -2.76 -2.78 6.06
CA LEU A 85 -4.09 -3.00 5.51
C LEU A 85 -4.70 -1.65 5.10
N ALA A 86 -5.12 -1.53 3.85
CA ALA A 86 -5.82 -0.37 3.32
C ALA A 86 -7.23 -0.77 2.85
N GLU A 87 -8.25 -0.26 3.52
CA GLU A 87 -9.64 -0.56 3.19
C GLU A 87 -10.25 0.62 2.42
N ALA A 88 -10.90 0.31 1.29
CA ALA A 88 -11.74 1.22 0.55
C ALA A 88 -13.07 0.55 0.20
N THR A 89 -14.09 1.33 -0.14
CA THR A 89 -15.36 0.80 -0.66
C THR A 89 -15.41 1.05 -2.16
N PRO A 90 -15.72 0.05 -3.01
CA PRO A 90 -16.16 -1.32 -2.70
C PRO A 90 -15.03 -2.38 -2.66
N SER A 91 -13.78 -2.04 -2.31
CA SER A 91 -12.63 -2.96 -2.45
C SER A 91 -11.59 -2.86 -1.33
N ILE A 92 -11.25 -3.99 -0.71
CA ILE A 92 -10.15 -4.11 0.26
C ILE A 92 -8.89 -4.54 -0.48
N ALA A 93 -7.75 -3.89 -0.20
CA ALA A 93 -6.44 -4.27 -0.73
C ALA A 93 -5.44 -4.44 0.43
N TRP A 94 -4.55 -5.41 0.32
CA TRP A 94 -3.45 -5.65 1.27
C TRP A 94 -2.14 -5.31 0.59
N PHE A 95 -1.29 -4.60 1.31
CA PHE A 95 0.01 -4.21 0.84
C PHE A 95 1.06 -4.59 1.90
N THR A 96 2.06 -5.34 1.47
CA THR A 96 3.26 -5.59 2.24
C THR A 96 4.37 -4.75 1.62
N PRO A 97 4.76 -3.61 2.22
CA PRO A 97 6.03 -2.97 1.90
C PRO A 97 7.13 -4.03 2.03
N GLY A 98 7.97 -4.13 1.00
CA GLY A 98 8.89 -5.25 0.79
C GLY A 98 9.77 -5.61 2.00
N LEU A 99 10.17 -6.89 2.01
CA LEU A 99 11.39 -7.39 2.65
C LEU A 99 12.63 -6.74 2.03
#